data_AF-A0A918EJ34-F1
#
_entry.id   AF-A0A918EJ34-F1
#
_cell.length_a   1.000
_cell.length_b   1.000
_cell.length_c   1.000
_cell.angle_alpha   90.00
_cell.angle_beta   90.00
_cell.angle_gamma   90.00
#
_symmetry.space_group_name_H-M   'P 1'
#
loop_
_entity.id
_entity.type
_entity.pdbx_description
1 polymer ?
#
loop_
_entity_poly.entity_id
_entity_poly.type
_entity_poly.pdbx_seq_one_letter_code
_entity_poly.pdbx_strand_id
1 'polypeptide(L)' 'MAVNPIEMQKNLGGVSYPASKDEIVRQAKEHGAGKEVMDALASMPDKEYDSPAAINKEVGRDS' A
#
# COMPACT_ATOMS: atom_id res chain seq x y z
N MET A 1 7.09 -12.31 7.45
CA MET A 1 7.32 -11.17 8.35
C MET A 1 6.06 -10.32 8.26
N ALA A 2 5.62 -9.66 9.33
CA ALA A 2 4.36 -8.91 9.29
C ALA A 2 4.58 -7.55 8.61
N VAL A 3 3.70 -7.18 7.67
CA VAL A 3 3.63 -5.79 7.18
C VAL A 3 3.38 -4.89 8.38
N ASN A 4 4.35 -4.02 8.71
CA ASN A 4 4.20 -3.11 9.85
C ASN A 4 3.20 -2.00 9.51
N PRO A 5 2.06 -1.89 10.21
CA PRO A 5 1.05 -0.89 9.92
C PRO A 5 1.58 0.53 10.07
N ILE A 6 2.55 0.76 10.97
CA ILE A 6 3.20 2.06 11.16
C ILE A 6 4.04 2.47 9.94
N GLU A 7 4.81 1.55 9.38
CA GLU A 7 5.57 1.82 8.15
C GLU A 7 4.63 2.03 6.96
N MET A 8 3.54 1.27 6.90
CA MET A 8 2.53 1.44 5.87
C MET A 8 1.87 2.82 5.94
N GLN A 9 1.45 3.26 7.12
CA GLN A 9 0.87 4.59 7.31
C GLN A 9 1.87 5.71 6.99
N LYS A 10 3.15 5.53 7.27
CA LYS A 10 4.20 6.52 6.99
C LYS A 10 4.54 6.59 5.49
N ASN A 11 4.54 5.45 4.80
CA ASN A 11 4.88 5.37 3.38
C ASN A 11 3.71 5.74 2.47
N LEU A 12 2.48 5.54 2.94
CA LEU A 12 1.25 5.86 2.21
C LEU A 12 0.59 7.17 2.68
N GLY A 13 1.11 7.77 3.76
CA GLY A 13 0.69 9.07 4.27
C GLY A 13 1.26 10.18 3.39
N GLY A 14 0.43 10.78 2.54
CA GLY A 14 0.83 11.80 1.58
C GLY A 14 0.54 11.44 0.12
N VAL A 15 0.06 10.22 -0.15
CA VAL A 15 -0.59 9.91 -1.43
C VAL A 15 -1.83 10.80 -1.59
N SER A 16 -1.97 11.46 -2.74
CA SER A 16 -3.20 12.16 -3.11
C SER A 16 -4.26 11.14 -3.49
N TYR A 17 -5.19 10.89 -2.58
CA TYR A 17 -6.31 9.99 -2.83
C TYR A 17 -7.48 10.72 -3.53
N PRO A 18 -8.25 10.03 -4.41
CA PRO A 18 -8.12 8.63 -4.81
C PRO A 18 -6.89 8.37 -5.68
N ALA A 19 -6.24 7.23 -5.47
CA ALA A 19 -5.05 6.81 -6.22
C ALA A 19 -5.25 5.41 -6.80
N SER A 20 -4.76 5.20 -8.02
CA SER A 20 -4.77 3.89 -8.68
C SER A 20 -3.72 2.96 -8.07
N LYS A 21 -3.92 1.65 -8.19
CA LYS A 21 -2.94 0.62 -7.78
C LYS A 21 -1.51 0.96 -8.26
N ASP A 22 -1.35 1.32 -9.52
CA ASP A 22 -0.04 1.63 -10.11
C ASP A 22 0.63 2.83 -9.44
N GLU A 23 -0.15 3.90 -9.18
CA GLU A 23 0.30 5.10 -8.48
C GLU A 23 0.72 4.77 -7.05
N ILE A 24 -0.02 3.90 -6.36
CA ILE A 24 0.27 3.46 -5.00
C ILE A 24 1.54 2.61 -4.96
N VAL A 25 1.69 1.66 -5.88
CA VAL A 25 2.91 0.83 -6.00
C VAL A 25 4.13 1.73 -6.25
N ARG A 26 3.98 2.71 -7.14
CA ARG A 26 5.03 3.68 -7.44
C ARG A 26 5.37 4.53 -6.22
N GLN A 27 4.37 5.14 -5.57
CA GLN A 27 4.59 5.98 -4.40
C GLN A 27 5.21 5.19 -3.25
N ALA A 28 4.68 4.00 -2.97
CA ALA A 28 5.23 3.10 -1.97
C ALA A 28 6.70 2.77 -2.29
N LYS A 29 7.06 2.61 -3.57
CA LYS A 29 8.43 2.30 -4.01
C LYS A 29 9.36 3.48 -3.82
N GLU A 30 8.90 4.68 -4.16
CA GLU A 30 9.65 5.91 -3.93
C GLU A 30 9.84 6.19 -2.42
N HIS A 31 8.89 5.80 -1.58
CA HIS A 31 8.98 5.88 -0.13
C HIS A 31 9.78 4.73 0.52
N GLY A 32 10.31 3.80 -0.26
CA GLY A 32 11.11 2.68 0.25
C GLY A 32 10.30 1.62 0.99
N ALA A 33 9.05 1.38 0.58
CA ALA A 33 8.27 0.28 1.13
C ALA A 33 8.94 -1.07 0.86
N GLY A 34 8.91 -1.93 1.89
CA GLY A 34 9.56 -3.23 1.84
C GLY A 34 8.99 -4.14 0.76
N LYS A 35 9.75 -5.17 0.39
CA LYS A 35 9.36 -6.14 -0.65
C LYS A 35 7.98 -6.77 -0.36
N GLU A 36 7.68 -7.10 0.90
CA GLU A 36 6.38 -7.69 1.28
C GLU A 36 5.21 -6.74 0.99
N VAL A 37 5.38 -5.43 1.24
CA VAL A 37 4.36 -4.43 0.90
C VAL A 37 4.19 -4.32 -0.61
N MET A 38 5.29 -4.31 -1.38
CA MET A 38 5.22 -4.31 -2.85
C MET A 38 4.50 -5.52 -3.43
N ASP A 39 4.80 -6.71 -2.90
CA ASP A 39 4.23 -7.98 -3.37
C ASP A 39 2.72 -8.00 -3.14
N ALA A 40 2.29 -7.53 -1.96
CA ALA A 40 0.88 -7.41 -1.64
C ALA A 40 0.18 -6.35 -2.49
N LEU A 41 0.78 -5.16 -2.66
CA LEU A 41 0.27 -4.11 -3.54
C LEU A 41 0.16 -4.59 -5.01
N ALA A 42 1.12 -5.39 -5.47
CA ALA A 42 1.10 -5.96 -6.81
C ALA A 42 0.01 -7.02 -6.99
N SER A 43 -0.32 -7.77 -5.93
CA SER A 43 -1.39 -8.78 -5.92
C SER A 43 -2.80 -8.18 -5.77
N MET A 44 -2.90 -6.91 -5.42
CA MET A 44 -4.19 -6.24 -5.29
C MET A 44 -4.93 -6.07 -6.62
N PRO A 45 -6.28 -6.03 -6.58
CA PRO A 45 -7.09 -5.72 -7.75
C PRO A 45 -6.80 -4.29 -8.23
N ASP A 46 -6.86 -4.10 -9.55
CA ASP A 46 -6.71 -2.79 -10.17
C ASP A 46 -7.96 -1.95 -9.92
N LYS A 47 -7.95 -1.22 -8.80
CA LYS A 47 -9.01 -0.31 -8.38
C LYS A 47 -8.40 0.95 -7.78
N GLU A 48 -9.21 1.99 -7.70
CA GLU A 48 -8.86 3.18 -6.94
C GLU A 48 -8.99 2.91 -5.45
N TYR A 49 -7.98 3.34 -4.71
CA TYR A 49 -8.01 3.33 -3.25
C TYR A 49 -8.12 4.75 -2.76
N ASP A 50 -8.95 4.95 -1.75
CA ASP A 50 -9.22 6.27 -1.19
C ASP A 50 -8.38 6.57 0.05
N SER A 51 -7.63 5.59 0.56
CA SER A 51 -6.90 5.72 1.82
C SER A 51 -5.82 4.66 2.04
N PRO A 52 -4.78 4.96 2.84
CA PRO A 52 -3.79 3.99 3.31
C PRO A 52 -4.44 2.82 4.05
N ALA A 53 -5.50 3.12 4.79
CA ALA A 53 -6.25 2.13 5.57
C ALA A 53 -6.96 1.11 4.69
N ALA A 54 -7.47 1.51 3.51
CA ALA A 54 -8.07 0.60 2.56
C ALA A 54 -7.03 -0.39 2.01
N ILE A 55 -5.83 0.11 1.75
CA ILE A 55 -4.70 -0.69 1.30
C ILE A 55 -4.26 -1.66 2.41
N ASN A 56 -4.02 -1.16 3.63
CA ASN A 56 -3.65 -1.97 4.78
C ASN A 56 -4.69 -3.06 5.10
N LYS A 57 -5.98 -2.76 4.90
CA LYS A 57 -7.05 -3.73 5.12
C LYS A 57 -7.07 -4.85 4.09
N GLU A 58 -6.66 -4.57 2.86
CA GLU A 58 -6.56 -5.59 1.80
C GLU A 58 -5.28 -6.41 1.95
N VAL A 59 -4.14 -5.75 2.22
CA VAL A 59 -2.83 -6.41 2.37
C VAL A 59 -2.73 -7.20 3.67
N GLY A 60 -3.25 -6.66 4.78
CA GLY A 60 -3.23 -7.30 6.10
C GLY A 60 -4.31 -8.36 6.31
N ARG A 61 -5.05 -8.74 5.25
CA ARG A 61 -6.11 -9.75 5.33
C ARG A 61 -5.60 -11.19 5.21
N ASP A 62 -4.36 -11.36 4.77
CA ASP A 62 -3.62 -12.62 4.78
C ASP A 62 -2.69 -12.67 6.02
N SER A 63 -3.23 -13.12 7.15
CA SER A 63 -2.47 -13.55 8.33
C SER A 63 -3.26 -14.60 9.09
#